data_AF-A0A1Y3SQD7-F1
#
_entry.id   AF-A0A1Y3SQD7-F1
#
_cell.length_a   1.000
_cell.length_b   1.000
_cell.length_c   1.000
_cell.angle_alpha   90.00
_cell.angle_beta   90.00
_cell.angle_gamma   90.00
#
_symmetry.space_group_name_H-M   'P 1'
#
loop_
_entity.id
_entity.type
_entity.pdbx_description
1 polymer ?
#
loop_
_entity_poly.entity_id
_entity_poly.type
_entity_poly.pdbx_seq_one_letter_code
_entity_poly.pdbx_strand_id
1 'polypeptide(L)'
;MLRKWMVCLVSLCILAAALPIHAPAAATSPPSDFSQVCPNPSQLEQEILSQLTVAYENTLPTLSAPESEKDAIPTSVDFSTAIPVYIDTELENLSLVQQVDIQAHLEQCVSVWVIPMQVGSLYATVTLAKGLPLNPETAHLMTPEEQASVQEKEGAWTVSEVAMYTDFTPYSTQISQLEQAGITTEDAVLVGGLPGIRMPMLLLFENDIASYWYPMGDYGPSVAEVTDTSVREAMSQDETLHPFYNYEAVLAYAKTNQTSTQTDSSGMPNGSTSQGPTLVDFAPLLVAGAFLILVLLVALWVFRRGNK
;
A
#
# COMPACT_ATOMS: atom_id res chain seq x y z
N MET A 1 -27.00 10.77 -10.26
CA MET A 1 -25.84 9.90 -10.55
C MET A 1 -24.73 10.27 -9.59
N LEU A 2 -24.49 9.49 -8.53
CA LEU A 2 -23.28 9.57 -7.72
C LEU A 2 -22.75 8.14 -7.58
N ARG A 3 -21.57 7.88 -8.15
CA ARG A 3 -20.93 6.57 -8.16
C ARG A 3 -20.15 6.43 -6.86
N LYS A 4 -20.67 5.65 -5.90
CA LYS A 4 -19.95 5.30 -4.68
C LYS A 4 -19.08 4.08 -4.98
N TRP A 5 -17.78 4.25 -4.95
CA TRP A 5 -16.82 3.16 -5.10
C TRP A 5 -16.61 2.45 -3.76
N MET A 6 -16.53 1.12 -3.80
CA MET A 6 -16.22 0.27 -2.64
C MET A 6 -14.80 -0.26 -2.78
N VAL A 7 -13.94 -0.01 -1.80
CA VAL A 7 -12.61 -0.61 -1.71
C VAL A 7 -12.70 -1.81 -0.78
N CYS A 8 -12.46 -3.01 -1.31
CA CYS A 8 -12.35 -4.23 -0.52
C CYS A 8 -10.90 -4.43 -0.07
N LEU A 9 -10.52 -3.72 1.00
CA LEU A 9 -9.21 -3.84 1.65
C LEU A 9 -9.16 -5.11 2.53
N VAL A 10 -8.31 -6.08 2.15
CA VAL A 10 -7.91 -7.19 3.04
C VAL A 10 -6.63 -6.76 3.75
N SER A 11 -6.77 -5.84 4.70
CA SER A 11 -5.64 -5.29 5.46
C SER A 11 -5.16 -6.27 6.53
N LEU A 12 -3.96 -6.84 6.34
CA LEU A 12 -3.25 -7.56 7.38
C LEU A 12 -2.36 -6.56 8.14
N CYS A 13 -2.87 -6.03 9.26
CA CYS A 13 -2.15 -5.04 10.07
C CYS A 13 -0.84 -5.61 10.66
N ILE A 14 0.31 -5.09 10.21
CA ILE A 14 1.58 -5.23 10.91
C ILE A 14 1.98 -3.84 11.42
N LEU A 15 1.94 -3.63 12.74
CA LEU A 15 2.55 -2.45 13.36
C LEU A 15 4.07 -2.68 13.46
N ALA A 16 4.84 -1.96 12.66
CA ALA A 16 6.27 -1.76 12.90
C ALA A 16 6.45 -0.48 13.74
N ALA A 17 6.96 -0.63 14.97
CA ALA A 17 7.48 0.48 15.75
C ALA A 17 8.99 0.62 15.48
N ALA A 18 9.45 1.82 15.14
CA ALA A 18 10.80 2.07 14.67
C ALA A 18 11.82 2.30 15.79
N LEU A 19 13.05 1.82 15.60
CA LEU A 19 14.28 2.28 16.25
C LEU A 19 15.51 2.00 15.34
N PRO A 20 16.61 2.78 15.47
CA PRO A 20 17.64 2.87 14.43
C PRO A 20 18.72 1.78 14.52
N ILE A 21 19.08 1.20 13.37
CA ILE A 21 20.19 0.24 13.22
C ILE A 21 21.42 0.99 12.68
N HIS A 22 22.59 0.74 13.27
CA HIS A 22 23.86 1.35 12.82
C HIS A 22 24.37 0.72 11.51
N ALA A 23 24.84 1.58 10.59
CA ALA A 23 25.51 1.21 9.33
C ALA A 23 26.82 0.41 9.57
N PRO A 24 27.32 -0.41 8.61
CA PRO A 24 27.90 0.15 7.38
C PRO A 24 27.82 -0.69 6.07
N ALA A 25 27.66 -0.01 4.94
CA ALA A 25 28.32 -0.32 3.66
C ALA A 25 28.28 0.94 2.76
N ALA A 26 29.08 0.97 1.68
CA ALA A 26 29.07 2.11 0.75
C ALA A 26 27.75 2.15 -0.04
N ALA A 27 27.22 3.36 -0.28
CA ALA A 27 25.99 3.59 -1.03
C ALA A 27 26.03 2.85 -2.37
N THR A 28 25.14 1.88 -2.51
CA THR A 28 24.91 1.15 -3.76
C THR A 28 23.58 1.61 -4.30
N SER A 29 23.58 2.19 -5.51
CA SER A 29 22.37 2.66 -6.19
C SER A 29 21.21 1.69 -5.99
N PRO A 30 20.01 2.19 -5.63
CA PRO A 30 18.92 1.35 -5.20
C PRO A 30 18.58 0.29 -6.27
N PRO A 31 18.26 -0.95 -5.87
CA PRO A 31 18.09 -2.06 -6.80
C PRO A 31 16.98 -1.75 -7.80
N SER A 32 17.32 -1.75 -9.09
CA SER A 32 16.41 -1.43 -10.20
C SER A 32 15.60 -2.62 -10.71
N ASP A 33 15.85 -3.82 -10.18
CA ASP A 33 15.19 -5.07 -10.56
C ASP A 33 15.00 -5.95 -9.32
N PHE A 34 13.79 -6.48 -9.14
CA PHE A 34 13.44 -7.37 -8.04
C PHE A 34 14.29 -8.64 -7.98
N SER A 35 14.81 -9.11 -9.12
CA SER A 35 15.71 -10.28 -9.18
C SER A 35 17.00 -10.10 -8.36
N GLN A 36 17.43 -8.85 -8.14
CA GLN A 36 18.61 -8.51 -7.35
C GLN A 36 18.37 -8.70 -5.84
N VAL A 37 17.13 -8.53 -5.37
CA VAL A 37 16.75 -8.66 -3.95
C VAL A 37 16.02 -9.96 -3.63
N CYS A 38 15.46 -10.63 -4.65
CA CYS A 38 14.82 -11.94 -4.56
C CYS A 38 15.40 -12.88 -5.64
N PRO A 39 16.42 -13.70 -5.33
CA PRO A 39 17.10 -14.54 -6.32
C PRO A 39 16.27 -15.69 -6.91
N ASN A 40 15.05 -15.95 -6.40
CA ASN A 40 14.17 -17.00 -6.92
C ASN A 40 12.68 -16.57 -6.82
N PRO A 41 12.26 -15.55 -7.58
CA PRO A 41 10.94 -14.95 -7.44
C PRO A 41 9.81 -15.90 -7.87
N SER A 42 10.11 -16.88 -8.73
CA SER A 42 9.15 -17.93 -9.15
C SER A 42 8.60 -18.78 -7.99
N GLN A 43 9.22 -18.76 -6.81
CA GLN A 43 8.63 -19.38 -5.60
C GLN A 43 7.37 -18.64 -5.13
N LEU A 44 7.27 -17.34 -5.38
CA LEU A 44 6.11 -16.50 -5.04
C LEU A 44 4.98 -16.62 -6.05
N GLU A 45 5.27 -17.02 -7.29
CA GLU A 45 4.32 -17.01 -8.40
C GLU A 45 3.02 -17.78 -8.09
N GLN A 46 3.12 -18.96 -7.49
CA GLN A 46 1.94 -19.75 -7.10
C GLN A 46 1.12 -19.09 -5.97
N GLU A 47 1.77 -18.41 -5.03
CA GLU A 47 1.09 -17.67 -3.97
C GLU A 47 0.38 -16.43 -4.54
N ILE A 48 1.08 -15.67 -5.39
CA ILE A 48 0.54 -14.48 -6.06
C ILE A 48 -0.70 -14.84 -6.87
N LEU A 49 -0.62 -15.84 -7.76
CA LEU A 49 -1.76 -16.24 -8.59
C LEU A 49 -2.94 -16.80 -7.77
N SER A 50 -2.66 -17.48 -6.66
CA SER A 50 -3.68 -17.94 -5.70
C SER A 50 -4.40 -16.77 -5.02
N GLN A 51 -3.66 -15.83 -4.43
CA GLN A 51 -4.23 -14.66 -3.77
C GLN A 51 -4.95 -13.74 -4.77
N LEU A 52 -4.41 -13.59 -5.99
CA LEU A 52 -5.03 -12.83 -7.07
C LEU A 52 -6.37 -13.39 -7.52
N THR A 53 -6.49 -14.73 -7.59
CA THR A 53 -7.76 -15.41 -7.87
C THR A 53 -8.81 -15.07 -6.80
N VAL A 54 -8.44 -15.18 -5.52
CA VAL A 54 -9.32 -14.83 -4.39
C VAL A 54 -9.70 -13.35 -4.40
N ALA A 55 -8.77 -12.44 -4.69
CA ALA A 55 -9.03 -11.01 -4.77
C ALA A 55 -10.00 -10.65 -5.92
N TYR A 56 -9.84 -11.27 -7.09
CA TYR A 56 -10.73 -11.11 -8.23
C TYR A 56 -12.14 -11.65 -7.94
N GLU A 57 -12.25 -12.87 -7.41
CA GLU A 57 -13.54 -13.49 -7.04
C GLU A 57 -14.32 -12.66 -6.00
N ASN A 58 -13.62 -12.07 -5.03
CA ASN A 58 -14.22 -11.17 -4.04
C ASN A 58 -14.62 -9.80 -4.63
N THR A 59 -13.95 -9.36 -5.70
CA THR A 59 -14.23 -8.07 -6.34
C THR A 59 -15.40 -8.14 -7.32
N LEU A 60 -15.56 -9.26 -8.05
CA LEU A 60 -16.62 -9.46 -9.05
C LEU A 60 -18.04 -9.03 -8.60
N PRO A 61 -18.55 -9.36 -7.39
CA PRO A 61 -19.88 -8.95 -6.96
C PRO A 61 -20.06 -7.44 -6.75
N THR A 62 -18.96 -6.68 -6.66
CA THR A 62 -18.99 -5.21 -6.48
C THR A 62 -19.06 -4.45 -7.81
N LEU A 63 -18.76 -5.13 -8.93
CA LEU A 63 -18.74 -4.52 -10.25
C LEU A 63 -20.16 -4.28 -10.77
N SER A 64 -20.34 -3.16 -11.48
CA SER A 64 -21.65 -2.79 -12.05
C SER A 64 -22.08 -3.67 -13.23
N ALA A 65 -21.16 -4.49 -13.76
CA ALA A 65 -21.42 -5.55 -14.73
C ALA A 65 -20.75 -6.83 -14.17
N PRO A 66 -21.51 -7.80 -13.64
CA PRO A 66 -20.97 -8.94 -12.91
C PRO A 66 -20.56 -10.13 -13.80
N GLU A 67 -20.29 -9.89 -15.10
CA GLU A 67 -19.85 -10.96 -15.99
C GLU A 67 -18.36 -11.22 -15.76
N SER A 68 -18.05 -12.41 -15.25
CA SER A 68 -16.66 -12.85 -15.13
C SER A 68 -16.04 -13.00 -16.52
N GLU A 69 -14.91 -12.32 -16.72
CA GLU A 69 -14.14 -12.47 -17.94
C GLU A 69 -13.47 -13.84 -17.92
N LYS A 70 -13.78 -14.66 -18.93
CA LYS A 70 -13.18 -15.98 -19.06
C LYS A 70 -11.67 -15.80 -19.29
N ASP A 71 -10.87 -16.56 -18.52
CA ASP A 71 -9.41 -16.51 -18.56
C ASP A 71 -8.81 -15.15 -18.14
N ALA A 72 -9.51 -14.39 -17.29
CA ALA A 72 -9.06 -13.08 -16.79
C ALA A 72 -7.84 -13.13 -15.86
N ILE A 73 -7.66 -14.20 -15.09
CA ILE A 73 -6.51 -14.37 -14.19
C ILE A 73 -5.27 -14.72 -15.04
N PRO A 74 -4.17 -13.94 -14.95
CA PRO A 74 -2.92 -14.30 -15.61
C PRO A 74 -2.38 -15.67 -15.18
N THR A 75 -1.66 -16.36 -16.07
CA THR A 75 -1.09 -17.69 -15.78
C THR A 75 0.37 -17.65 -15.32
N SER A 76 0.97 -16.46 -15.23
CA SER A 76 2.36 -16.20 -14.85
C SER A 76 2.49 -14.77 -14.32
N VAL A 77 3.55 -14.49 -13.55
CA VAL A 77 3.85 -13.14 -13.02
C VAL A 77 5.08 -12.56 -13.71
N ASP A 78 4.98 -11.34 -14.23
CA ASP A 78 6.13 -10.59 -14.76
C ASP A 78 6.79 -9.76 -13.66
N PHE A 79 7.79 -10.35 -13.01
CA PHE A 79 8.57 -9.69 -11.96
C PHE A 79 9.44 -8.52 -12.46
N SER A 80 9.64 -8.34 -13.77
CA SER A 80 10.39 -7.19 -14.31
C SER A 80 9.60 -5.88 -14.23
N THR A 81 8.29 -5.95 -14.01
CA THR A 81 7.41 -4.80 -13.76
C THR A 81 7.34 -4.38 -12.29
N ALA A 82 8.03 -5.10 -11.40
CA ALA A 82 8.06 -4.81 -9.97
C ALA A 82 8.82 -3.51 -9.71
N ILE A 83 8.23 -2.59 -8.95
CA ILE A 83 8.84 -1.30 -8.59
C ILE A 83 8.99 -1.18 -7.06
N PRO A 84 10.16 -0.75 -6.53
CA PRO A 84 10.34 -0.57 -5.10
C PRO A 84 9.59 0.68 -4.61
N VAL A 85 8.98 0.57 -3.42
CA VAL A 85 8.40 1.68 -2.66
C VAL A 85 8.99 1.63 -1.26
N TYR A 86 9.68 2.70 -0.86
CA TYR A 86 10.22 2.84 0.48
C TYR A 86 9.12 3.20 1.46
N ILE A 87 9.06 2.51 2.59
CA ILE A 87 8.09 2.71 3.67
C ILE A 87 8.84 2.92 5.00
N ASP A 88 8.12 3.41 6.00
CA ASP A 88 8.66 3.68 7.35
C ASP A 88 9.93 4.54 7.31
N THR A 89 9.92 5.56 6.44
CA THR A 89 11.11 6.36 6.11
C THR A 89 11.39 7.49 7.09
N GLU A 90 10.40 7.92 7.87
CA GLU A 90 10.46 9.04 8.83
C GLU A 90 11.04 10.36 8.25
N LEU A 91 11.02 10.57 6.93
CA LEU A 91 11.62 11.76 6.29
C LEU A 91 11.07 13.06 6.87
N GLU A 92 9.81 13.08 7.33
CA GLU A 92 9.16 14.22 7.99
C GLU A 92 9.76 14.59 9.36
N ASN A 93 10.54 13.69 9.95
CA ASN A 93 11.28 13.90 11.20
C ASN A 93 12.74 14.26 10.98
N LEU A 94 13.24 14.09 9.77
CA LEU A 94 14.61 14.40 9.39
C LEU A 94 14.72 15.79 8.76
N SER A 95 15.94 16.28 8.58
CA SER A 95 16.23 17.54 7.90
C SER A 95 17.20 17.30 6.74
N LEU A 96 16.91 16.25 5.97
CA LEU A 96 17.64 15.89 4.76
C LEU A 96 17.04 16.62 3.56
N VAL A 97 17.90 17.11 2.68
CA VAL A 97 17.54 17.76 1.41
C VAL A 97 18.42 17.31 0.24
N GLN A 98 19.66 16.88 0.51
CA GLN A 98 20.55 16.37 -0.52
C GLN A 98 20.13 14.96 -0.96
N GLN A 99 20.10 14.74 -2.27
CA GLN A 99 19.78 13.45 -2.90
C GLN A 99 20.59 12.30 -2.32
N VAL A 100 21.92 12.47 -2.20
CA VAL A 100 22.82 11.44 -1.66
C VAL A 100 22.52 11.05 -0.21
N ASP A 101 22.15 12.02 0.63
CA ASP A 101 21.83 11.75 2.05
C ASP A 101 20.46 11.07 2.18
N ILE A 102 19.50 11.45 1.32
CA ILE A 102 18.17 10.82 1.26
C ILE A 102 18.28 9.39 0.73
N GLN A 103 18.99 9.15 -0.38
CA GLN A 103 19.20 7.81 -0.93
C GLN A 103 19.91 6.90 0.09
N ALA A 104 20.99 7.37 0.73
CA ALA A 104 21.72 6.60 1.75
C ALA A 104 20.89 6.31 3.03
N HIS A 105 19.88 7.14 3.33
CA HIS A 105 18.89 6.86 4.37
C HIS A 105 17.87 5.82 3.91
N LEU A 106 17.30 5.97 2.71
CA LEU A 106 16.32 5.03 2.15
C LEU A 106 16.90 3.62 1.92
N GLU A 107 18.20 3.48 1.61
CA GLU A 107 18.91 2.19 1.58
C GLU A 107 18.84 1.42 2.92
N GLN A 108 18.58 2.10 4.04
CA GLN A 108 18.44 1.50 5.39
C GLN A 108 16.97 1.27 5.78
N CYS A 109 16.02 1.86 5.04
CA CYS A 109 14.58 1.72 5.28
C CYS A 109 14.03 0.39 4.76
N VAL A 110 12.83 0.04 5.22
CA VAL A 110 12.07 -1.07 4.65
C VAL A 110 11.56 -0.66 3.26
N SER A 111 11.69 -1.56 2.29
CA SER A 111 11.06 -1.43 0.98
C SER A 111 10.07 -2.57 0.74
N VAL A 112 8.93 -2.22 0.17
CA VAL A 112 8.01 -3.18 -0.46
C VAL A 112 8.15 -3.08 -1.96
N TRP A 113 7.80 -4.13 -2.68
CA TRP A 113 7.84 -4.16 -4.13
C TRP A 113 6.44 -4.34 -4.68
N VAL A 114 6.00 -3.43 -5.55
CA VAL A 114 4.65 -3.43 -6.11
C VAL A 114 4.70 -3.94 -7.54
N ILE A 115 3.97 -5.01 -7.83
CA ILE A 115 3.80 -5.57 -9.17
C ILE A 115 2.40 -5.19 -9.68
N PRO A 116 2.30 -4.36 -10.73
CA PRO A 116 1.03 -4.12 -11.43
C PRO A 116 0.67 -5.33 -12.29
N MET A 117 -0.55 -5.84 -12.17
CA MET A 117 -1.04 -6.96 -12.98
C MET A 117 -2.39 -6.61 -13.60
N GLN A 118 -2.54 -6.82 -14.91
CA GLN A 118 -3.85 -6.70 -15.56
C GLN A 118 -4.66 -7.99 -15.34
N VAL A 119 -5.93 -7.86 -14.95
CA VAL A 119 -6.84 -8.98 -14.65
C VAL A 119 -8.18 -8.74 -15.34
N GLY A 120 -8.27 -9.14 -16.61
CA GLY A 120 -9.37 -8.76 -17.50
C GLY A 120 -9.43 -7.24 -17.69
N SER A 121 -10.59 -6.64 -17.42
CA SER A 121 -10.81 -5.19 -17.37
C SER A 121 -10.37 -4.49 -16.09
N LEU A 122 -9.86 -5.22 -15.09
CA LEU A 122 -9.33 -4.66 -13.84
C LEU A 122 -7.80 -4.58 -13.84
N TYR A 123 -7.27 -3.76 -12.94
CA TYR A 123 -5.88 -3.84 -12.51
C TYR A 123 -5.80 -4.35 -11.07
N ALA A 124 -4.75 -5.11 -10.80
CA ALA A 124 -4.35 -5.50 -9.46
C ALA A 124 -2.98 -4.89 -9.14
N THR A 125 -2.75 -4.56 -7.87
CA THR A 125 -1.41 -4.35 -7.33
C THR A 125 -1.10 -5.47 -6.35
N VAL A 126 -0.02 -6.20 -6.62
CA VAL A 126 0.51 -7.22 -5.72
C VAL A 126 1.69 -6.60 -4.98
N THR A 127 1.56 -6.46 -3.67
CA THR A 127 2.62 -5.92 -2.81
C THR A 127 3.40 -7.07 -2.20
N LEU A 128 4.71 -7.08 -2.44
CA LEU A 128 5.66 -8.03 -1.86
C LEU A 128 6.44 -7.36 -0.74
N ALA A 129 6.45 -7.99 0.43
CA ALA A 129 7.21 -7.54 1.59
C ALA A 129 8.18 -8.63 2.06
N LYS A 130 9.34 -8.22 2.56
CA LYS A 130 10.31 -9.11 3.18
C LYS A 130 9.99 -9.24 4.67
N GLY A 131 9.85 -10.46 5.17
CA GLY A 131 9.54 -10.70 6.57
C GLY A 131 10.62 -10.12 7.48
N LEU A 132 10.20 -9.28 8.42
CA LEU A 132 11.06 -8.66 9.42
C LEU A 132 11.26 -9.63 10.61
N PRO A 133 12.37 -9.53 11.36
CA PRO A 133 12.55 -10.28 12.60
C PRO A 133 11.45 -9.96 13.60
N LEU A 134 11.09 -10.95 14.43
CA LEU A 134 10.09 -10.78 15.48
C LEU A 134 10.52 -9.66 16.44
N ASN A 135 9.79 -8.54 16.44
CA ASN A 135 10.08 -7.41 17.32
C ASN A 135 9.84 -7.82 18.79
N PRO A 136 10.87 -7.81 19.66
CA PRO A 136 10.73 -8.26 21.04
C PRO A 136 9.84 -7.34 21.89
N GLU A 137 9.67 -6.07 21.51
CA GLU A 137 8.80 -5.12 22.19
C GLU A 137 7.33 -5.40 21.91
N THR A 138 6.96 -5.90 20.72
CA THR A 138 5.57 -6.21 20.36
C THR A 138 5.22 -7.70 20.44
N ALA A 139 6.21 -8.60 20.50
CA ALA A 139 5.99 -10.05 20.58
C ALA A 139 5.04 -10.47 21.72
N HIS A 140 5.06 -9.77 22.86
CA HIS A 140 4.19 -10.04 24.00
C HIS A 140 2.69 -9.77 23.74
N LEU A 141 2.35 -9.11 22.63
CA LEU A 141 0.98 -8.85 22.17
C LEU A 141 0.46 -9.93 21.21
N MET A 142 1.32 -10.83 20.74
CA MET A 142 1.04 -11.85 19.71
C MET A 142 0.90 -13.24 20.33
N THR A 143 0.08 -14.12 19.75
CA THR A 143 -0.01 -15.52 20.18
C THR A 143 1.28 -16.30 19.84
N PRO A 144 1.55 -17.45 20.49
CA PRO A 144 2.71 -18.28 20.14
C PRO A 144 2.72 -18.73 18.68
N GLU A 145 1.56 -18.99 18.08
CA GLU A 145 1.41 -19.34 16.67
C GLU A 145 1.75 -18.16 15.75
N GLU A 146 1.31 -16.95 16.09
CA GLU A 146 1.64 -15.72 15.36
C GLU A 146 3.14 -15.41 15.44
N GLN A 147 3.76 -15.55 16.62
CA GLN A 147 5.20 -15.38 16.81
C GLN A 147 6.01 -16.39 15.97
N ALA A 148 5.60 -17.66 15.96
CA ALA A 148 6.24 -18.70 15.16
C ALA A 148 6.11 -18.42 13.65
N SER A 149 4.94 -17.94 13.20
CA SER A 149 4.69 -17.54 11.80
C SER A 149 5.57 -16.36 11.36
N VAL A 150 5.80 -15.37 12.23
CA VAL A 150 6.75 -14.28 11.95
C VAL A 150 8.19 -14.80 11.85
N GLN A 151 8.61 -15.65 12.79
CA GLN A 151 9.96 -16.24 12.79
C GLN A 151 10.23 -17.14 11.58
N GLU A 152 9.23 -17.91 11.13
CA GLU A 152 9.32 -18.73 9.91
C GLU A 152 9.50 -17.89 8.64
N LYS A 153 8.94 -16.67 8.63
CA LYS A 153 8.97 -15.75 7.48
C LYS A 153 10.14 -14.76 7.51
N GLU A 154 10.95 -14.74 8.56
CA GLU A 154 12.07 -13.80 8.69
C GLU A 154 13.03 -13.90 7.50
N GLY A 155 13.28 -12.78 6.82
CA GLY A 155 14.14 -12.69 5.64
C GLY A 155 13.55 -13.27 4.34
N ALA A 156 12.42 -13.97 4.39
CA ALA A 156 11.71 -14.45 3.21
C ALA A 156 10.86 -13.34 2.58
N TRP A 157 10.78 -13.32 1.25
CA TRP A 157 9.76 -12.51 0.56
C TRP A 157 8.40 -13.21 0.65
N THR A 158 7.33 -12.42 0.82
CA THR A 158 5.95 -12.90 0.92
C THR A 158 5.00 -11.91 0.26
N VAL A 159 3.82 -12.38 -0.15
CA VAL A 159 2.74 -11.49 -0.60
C VAL A 159 2.09 -10.86 0.62
N SER A 160 2.23 -9.55 0.79
CA SER A 160 1.65 -8.81 1.92
C SER A 160 0.25 -8.28 1.62
N GLU A 161 -0.02 -7.94 0.37
CA GLU A 161 -1.33 -7.44 -0.08
C GLU A 161 -1.57 -7.77 -1.56
N VAL A 162 -2.83 -8.03 -1.90
CA VAL A 162 -3.33 -7.95 -3.28
C VAL A 162 -4.56 -7.06 -3.28
N ALA A 163 -4.47 -5.90 -3.94
CA ALA A 163 -5.56 -4.93 -4.06
C ALA A 163 -6.04 -4.84 -5.51
N MET A 164 -7.36 -4.68 -5.71
CA MET A 164 -8.01 -4.65 -7.02
C MET A 164 -8.61 -3.27 -7.29
N TYR A 165 -8.42 -2.78 -8.52
CA TYR A 165 -8.80 -1.45 -8.97
C TYR A 165 -9.52 -1.51 -10.32
N THR A 166 -10.53 -0.66 -10.45
CA THR A 166 -11.28 -0.43 -11.70
C THR A 166 -10.75 0.75 -12.50
N ASP A 167 -9.90 1.58 -11.87
CA ASP A 167 -9.25 2.75 -12.43
C ASP A 167 -7.91 2.88 -11.70
N PHE A 168 -6.81 2.52 -12.37
CA PHE A 168 -5.46 2.53 -11.82
C PHE A 168 -4.45 2.55 -12.97
N THR A 169 -3.54 3.51 -12.94
CA THR A 169 -2.40 3.59 -13.86
C THR A 169 -1.16 3.09 -13.13
N PRO A 170 -0.45 2.05 -13.63
CA PRO A 170 0.79 1.57 -13.01
C PRO A 170 1.81 2.68 -12.78
N TYR A 171 2.52 2.64 -11.65
CA TYR A 171 3.48 3.69 -11.28
C TYR A 171 4.58 3.88 -12.33
N SER A 172 5.05 2.80 -12.97
CA SER A 172 5.99 2.86 -14.10
C SER A 172 5.39 3.60 -15.31
N THR A 173 4.11 3.41 -15.62
CA THR A 173 3.41 4.16 -16.67
C THR A 173 3.30 5.65 -16.32
N GLN A 174 3.01 5.99 -15.06
CA GLN A 174 2.99 7.38 -14.59
C GLN A 174 4.38 8.05 -14.68
N ILE A 175 5.45 7.33 -14.32
CA ILE A 175 6.85 7.79 -14.50
C ILE A 175 7.16 8.04 -15.97
N SER A 176 6.80 7.12 -16.88
CA SER A 176 6.99 7.33 -18.32
C SER A 176 6.14 8.45 -18.92
N GLN A 177 5.01 8.82 -18.31
CA GLN A 177 4.24 10.01 -18.69
C GLN A 177 4.97 11.30 -18.29
N LEU A 178 5.55 11.34 -17.09
CA LEU A 178 6.40 12.46 -16.63
C LEU A 178 7.62 12.65 -17.54
N GLU A 179 8.29 11.56 -17.92
CA GLU A 179 9.42 11.59 -18.86
C GLU A 179 9.02 12.14 -20.23
N GLN A 180 7.86 11.74 -20.76
CA GLN A 180 7.31 12.25 -22.02
C GLN A 180 6.94 13.74 -21.95
N ALA A 181 6.56 14.24 -20.77
CA ALA A 181 6.35 15.67 -20.50
C ALA A 181 7.66 16.45 -20.24
N GLY A 182 8.83 15.78 -20.29
CA GLY A 182 10.14 16.41 -20.12
C GLY A 182 10.59 16.58 -18.66
N ILE A 183 9.95 15.88 -17.72
CA ILE A 183 10.38 15.84 -16.31
C ILE A 183 11.46 14.75 -16.13
N THR A 184 12.56 15.09 -15.47
CA THR A 184 13.64 14.15 -15.16
C THR A 184 13.25 13.24 -14.00
N THR A 185 13.41 11.92 -14.19
CA THR A 185 12.98 10.86 -13.26
C THR A 185 14.10 9.87 -12.89
N GLU A 186 15.31 10.01 -13.45
CA GLU A 186 16.40 9.02 -13.37
C GLU A 186 16.76 8.60 -11.93
N ASP A 187 16.80 9.57 -11.01
CA ASP A 187 17.10 9.38 -9.59
C ASP A 187 15.85 9.38 -8.68
N ALA A 188 14.65 9.44 -9.26
CA ALA A 188 13.41 9.60 -8.52
C ALA A 188 13.05 8.35 -7.70
N VAL A 189 12.54 8.54 -6.48
CA VAL A 189 12.24 7.45 -5.54
C VAL A 189 10.79 7.47 -5.09
N LEU A 190 10.14 6.30 -5.05
CA LEU A 190 8.79 6.17 -4.50
C LEU A 190 8.84 6.03 -2.98
N VAL A 191 8.13 6.90 -2.28
CA VAL A 191 7.95 6.83 -0.83
C VAL A 191 6.47 6.65 -0.50
N GLY A 192 6.16 5.57 0.22
CA GLY A 192 4.86 5.29 0.82
C GLY A 192 4.89 5.50 2.33
N GLY A 193 3.72 5.35 2.98
CA GLY A 193 3.62 5.39 4.44
C GLY A 193 3.76 6.77 5.09
N LEU A 194 3.97 7.85 4.31
CA LEU A 194 4.00 9.22 4.84
C LEU A 194 2.70 9.54 5.60
N PRO A 195 2.76 9.95 6.89
CA PRO A 195 1.55 10.14 7.69
C PRO A 195 0.52 11.10 7.07
N GLY A 196 -0.75 10.69 7.05
CA GLY A 196 -1.84 11.46 6.41
C GLY A 196 -1.93 11.30 4.88
N ILE A 197 -0.95 10.65 4.24
CA ILE A 197 -0.90 10.43 2.79
C ILE A 197 -1.13 8.94 2.51
N ARG A 198 -2.08 8.61 1.63
CA ARG A 198 -2.50 7.21 1.38
C ARG A 198 -1.76 6.52 0.25
N MET A 199 -1.55 7.22 -0.86
CA MET A 199 -0.86 6.70 -2.02
C MET A 199 0.64 6.98 -1.91
N PRO A 200 1.52 6.15 -2.49
CA PRO A 200 2.92 6.50 -2.66
C PRO A 200 3.08 7.81 -3.42
N MET A 201 4.14 8.55 -3.10
CA MET A 201 4.53 9.77 -3.79
C MET A 201 5.93 9.62 -4.35
N LEU A 202 6.13 10.07 -5.58
CA LEU A 202 7.43 10.15 -6.22
C LEU A 202 8.17 11.37 -5.69
N LEU A 203 9.33 11.17 -5.08
CA LEU A 203 10.26 12.24 -4.75
C LEU A 203 11.12 12.55 -5.96
N LEU A 204 11.16 13.83 -6.34
CA LEU A 204 11.90 14.34 -7.50
C LEU A 204 13.01 15.29 -7.03
N PHE A 205 14.16 15.16 -7.68
CA PHE A 205 15.37 15.92 -7.37
C PHE A 205 15.69 16.91 -8.49
N GLU A 206 16.11 18.13 -8.13
CA GLU A 206 16.70 19.09 -9.06
C GLU A 206 18.10 19.48 -8.56
N ASN A 207 19.13 19.31 -9.39
CA ASN A 207 20.52 19.64 -9.05
C ASN A 207 20.97 18.99 -7.72
N ASP A 208 20.71 17.69 -7.57
CA ASP A 208 20.98 16.88 -6.36
C ASP A 208 20.23 17.32 -5.08
N ILE A 209 19.15 18.10 -5.21
CA ILE A 209 18.32 18.59 -4.09
C ILE A 209 16.88 18.10 -4.25
N ALA A 210 16.31 17.56 -3.17
CA ALA A 210 14.90 17.18 -3.09
C ALA A 210 14.00 18.42 -3.20
N SER A 211 13.29 18.55 -4.32
CA SER A 211 12.55 19.77 -4.67
C SER A 211 11.04 19.57 -4.69
N TYR A 212 10.58 18.47 -5.29
CA TYR A 212 9.16 18.24 -5.55
C TYR A 212 8.72 16.82 -5.19
N TRP A 213 7.43 16.71 -4.94
CA TRP A 213 6.73 15.44 -4.89
C TRP A 213 5.63 15.37 -5.95
N TYR A 214 5.43 14.22 -6.55
CA TYR A 214 4.32 13.91 -7.44
C TYR A 214 3.47 12.76 -6.87
N PRO A 215 2.12 12.88 -6.76
CA PRO A 215 1.28 11.81 -6.22
C PRO A 215 1.06 10.70 -7.25
N MET A 216 1.23 9.43 -6.87
CA MET A 216 1.02 8.31 -7.80
C MET A 216 -0.46 7.87 -7.91
N GLY A 217 -1.34 8.84 -8.15
CA GLY A 217 -2.78 8.68 -8.36
C GLY A 217 -3.57 9.90 -7.91
N ASP A 218 -4.89 9.86 -8.13
CA ASP A 218 -5.85 10.99 -8.05
C ASP A 218 -5.91 11.80 -6.73
N TYR A 219 -5.21 11.38 -5.68
CA TYR A 219 -5.29 11.97 -4.34
C TYR A 219 -3.92 12.37 -3.79
N GLY A 220 -3.51 13.60 -4.09
CA GLY A 220 -2.40 14.27 -3.42
C GLY A 220 -2.75 14.77 -2.01
N PRO A 221 -1.74 15.15 -1.19
CA PRO A 221 -1.94 15.75 0.12
C PRO A 221 -2.73 17.06 0.04
N SER A 222 -3.55 17.35 1.05
CA SER A 222 -4.34 18.59 1.13
C SER A 222 -3.49 19.79 1.58
N VAL A 223 -2.45 20.10 0.80
CA VAL A 223 -1.45 21.16 1.03
C VAL A 223 -1.41 22.13 -0.14
N ALA A 224 -0.66 23.22 -0.01
CA ALA A 224 -0.43 24.12 -1.12
C ALA A 224 0.36 23.43 -2.25
N GLU A 225 -0.22 23.43 -3.45
CA GLU A 225 0.42 23.01 -4.70
C GLU A 225 1.61 23.94 -5.04
N VAL A 226 2.58 23.42 -5.80
CA VAL A 226 3.71 24.23 -6.30
C VAL A 226 3.19 25.32 -7.24
N THR A 227 3.58 26.56 -6.98
CA THR A 227 3.25 27.71 -7.84
C THR A 227 4.41 28.15 -8.72
N ASP A 228 5.52 27.39 -8.72
CA ASP A 228 6.71 27.65 -9.54
C ASP A 228 6.37 27.64 -11.04
N THR A 229 7.05 28.49 -11.80
CA THR A 229 6.76 28.71 -13.22
C THR A 229 7.29 27.56 -14.08
N SER A 230 8.42 26.93 -13.71
CA SER A 230 9.00 25.80 -14.46
C SER A 230 8.09 24.58 -14.46
N VAL A 231 7.64 24.17 -13.27
CA VAL A 231 6.72 23.05 -13.07
C VAL A 231 5.35 23.35 -13.70
N ARG A 232 4.88 24.60 -13.60
CA ARG A 232 3.64 25.02 -14.27
C ARG A 232 3.73 25.00 -15.79
N GLU A 233 4.89 25.23 -16.39
CA GLU A 233 5.05 25.14 -17.85
C GLU A 233 4.93 23.69 -18.34
N ALA A 234 5.49 22.72 -17.60
CA ALA A 234 5.27 21.29 -17.87
C ALA A 234 3.79 20.88 -17.69
N MET A 235 3.17 21.25 -16.56
CA MET A 235 1.74 21.02 -16.31
C MET A 235 0.82 21.72 -17.32
N SER A 236 1.26 22.80 -17.96
CA SER A 236 0.44 23.53 -18.95
C SER A 236 0.36 22.86 -20.32
N GLN A 237 1.18 21.83 -20.57
CA GLN A 237 1.21 21.09 -21.83
C GLN A 237 0.46 19.76 -21.78
N ASP A 238 0.18 19.23 -20.58
CA ASP A 238 -0.60 18.01 -20.39
C ASP A 238 -1.56 18.15 -19.19
N GLU A 239 -2.86 18.33 -19.49
CA GLU A 239 -3.93 18.44 -18.50
C GLU A 239 -4.20 17.13 -17.71
N THR A 240 -3.54 16.02 -18.05
CA THR A 240 -3.68 14.74 -17.34
C THR A 240 -2.71 14.57 -16.17
N LEU A 241 -1.67 15.42 -16.04
CA LEU A 241 -0.72 15.36 -14.95
C LEU A 241 -1.31 15.91 -13.64
N HIS A 242 -1.03 15.23 -12.53
CA HIS A 242 -1.41 15.71 -11.20
C HIS A 242 -0.56 16.93 -10.76
N PRO A 243 -1.05 17.76 -9.82
CA PRO A 243 -0.24 18.81 -9.22
C PRO A 243 1.00 18.27 -8.51
N PHE A 244 2.11 18.97 -8.67
CA PHE A 244 3.33 18.75 -7.90
C PHE A 244 3.25 19.53 -6.58
N TYR A 245 3.89 18.98 -5.54
CA TYR A 245 3.93 19.55 -4.21
C TYR A 245 5.37 19.85 -3.78
N ASN A 246 5.57 20.95 -3.04
CA ASN A 246 6.90 21.34 -2.58
C ASN A 246 7.42 20.36 -1.52
N TYR A 247 8.72 20.03 -1.58
CA TYR A 247 9.36 19.08 -0.68
C TYR A 247 9.06 19.34 0.82
N GLU A 248 9.34 20.55 1.30
CA GLU A 248 9.13 20.93 2.70
C GLU A 248 7.64 20.93 3.09
N ALA A 249 6.75 21.34 2.18
CA ALA A 249 5.32 21.41 2.43
C ALA A 249 4.69 20.02 2.68
N VAL A 250 5.10 19.01 1.91
CA VAL A 250 4.65 17.62 2.10
C VAL A 250 5.16 17.05 3.41
N LEU A 251 6.45 17.26 3.74
CA LEU A 251 7.01 16.79 5.00
C LEU A 251 6.39 17.50 6.22
N ALA A 252 6.12 18.80 6.15
CA ALA A 252 5.42 19.52 7.21
C ALA A 252 3.99 18.99 7.42
N TYR A 253 3.28 18.64 6.34
CA TYR A 253 1.97 17.99 6.42
C TYR A 253 2.04 16.60 7.03
N ALA A 254 3.01 15.77 6.61
CA ALA A 254 3.23 14.46 7.20
C ALA A 254 3.46 14.57 8.72
N LYS A 255 4.38 15.46 9.16
CA LYS A 255 4.70 15.68 10.57
C LYS A 255 3.49 16.11 11.42
N THR A 256 2.63 16.97 10.88
CA THR A 256 1.40 17.41 11.59
C THR A 256 0.35 16.29 11.72
N ASN A 257 0.20 15.45 10.69
CA ASN A 257 -0.71 14.31 10.73
C ASN A 257 -0.19 13.18 11.64
N GLN A 258 1.13 12.96 11.71
CA GLN A 258 1.78 12.06 12.67
C GLN A 258 1.49 12.45 14.13
N THR A 259 1.45 13.76 14.42
CA THR A 259 1.17 14.26 15.78
C THR A 259 -0.32 14.12 16.14
N SER A 260 -1.20 14.25 15.15
CA SER A 260 -2.65 14.10 15.32
C SER A 260 -3.08 12.68 15.70
N THR A 261 -2.30 11.66 15.33
CA THR A 261 -2.55 10.26 15.77
C THR A 261 -1.97 9.94 17.15
N GLN A 262 -1.10 10.77 17.73
CA GLN A 262 -0.54 10.55 19.08
C GLN A 262 -1.24 11.37 20.19
N THR A 263 -1.95 12.43 19.85
CA THR A 263 -2.45 13.42 20.84
C THR A 263 -3.88 13.13 21.31
N ASP A 264 -4.15 11.93 21.81
CA ASP A 264 -5.45 11.61 22.45
C ASP A 264 -5.33 10.59 23.60
N SER A 265 -4.75 11.03 24.72
CA SER A 265 -4.60 10.26 25.97
C SER A 265 -5.92 10.04 26.75
N SER A 266 -7.06 10.09 26.05
CA SER A 266 -8.40 9.94 26.61
C SER A 266 -9.23 8.81 25.98
N GLY A 267 -8.75 8.20 24.89
CA GLY A 267 -9.30 6.96 24.34
C GLY A 267 -10.72 7.07 23.78
N MET A 268 -10.93 7.89 22.74
CA MET A 268 -11.94 7.74 21.67
C MET A 268 -11.88 8.96 20.73
N PRO A 269 -11.40 8.84 19.47
CA PRO A 269 -11.44 9.94 18.51
C PRO A 269 -12.85 10.05 17.90
N ASN A 270 -13.49 11.20 18.06
CA ASN A 270 -14.83 11.48 17.53
C ASN A 270 -14.96 13.01 17.39
N GLY A 271 -15.20 13.63 16.24
CA GLY A 271 -15.34 13.24 14.82
C GLY A 271 -15.35 14.59 14.04
N SER A 272 -15.82 14.78 12.80
CA SER A 272 -16.48 13.97 11.76
C SER A 272 -16.39 14.79 10.44
N THR A 273 -16.84 14.43 9.24
CA THR A 273 -17.58 13.25 8.71
C THR A 273 -17.12 12.98 7.28
N SER A 274 -16.89 11.72 6.92
CA SER A 274 -17.55 11.13 5.76
C SER A 274 -18.18 9.81 6.22
N GLN A 275 -19.44 9.56 5.84
CA GLN A 275 -20.20 8.45 6.42
C GLN A 275 -19.84 7.11 5.77
N GLY A 276 -18.91 6.38 6.38
CA GLY A 276 -18.95 4.91 6.40
C GLY A 276 -20.01 4.42 7.40
N PRO A 277 -20.62 3.25 7.20
CA PRO A 277 -21.64 2.71 8.12
C PRO A 277 -21.00 2.43 9.49
N THR A 278 -21.66 2.87 10.56
CA THR A 278 -21.18 2.66 11.94
C THR A 278 -21.67 1.32 12.47
N LEU A 279 -21.00 0.80 13.52
CA LEU A 279 -21.26 -0.53 14.10
C LEU A 279 -22.70 -0.82 14.56
N VAL A 280 -23.57 0.20 14.60
CA VAL A 280 -25.01 0.03 14.84
C VAL A 280 -25.69 -0.74 13.68
N ASP A 281 -25.19 -0.64 12.45
CA ASP A 281 -25.73 -1.33 11.26
C ASP A 281 -25.41 -2.84 11.22
N PHE A 282 -24.50 -3.34 12.07
CA PHE A 282 -24.17 -4.77 12.15
C PHE A 282 -24.99 -5.55 13.20
N ALA A 283 -25.79 -4.86 14.02
CA ALA A 283 -26.69 -5.50 14.99
C ALA A 283 -27.66 -6.52 14.35
N PRO A 284 -28.27 -6.28 13.16
CA PRO A 284 -29.12 -7.28 12.49
C PRO A 284 -28.34 -8.52 12.01
N LEU A 285 -27.08 -8.36 11.61
CA LEU A 285 -26.23 -9.45 11.10
C LEU A 285 -25.78 -10.39 12.22
N LEU A 286 -25.42 -9.87 13.40
CA LEU A 286 -25.13 -10.69 14.57
C LEU A 286 -26.36 -11.45 15.07
N VAL A 287 -27.55 -10.83 15.03
CA VAL A 287 -28.81 -11.50 15.37
C VAL A 287 -29.15 -12.59 14.34
N ALA A 288 -28.95 -12.35 13.05
CA ALA A 288 -29.16 -13.35 11.99
C ALA A 288 -28.20 -14.55 12.13
N GLY A 289 -26.91 -14.29 12.37
CA GLY A 289 -25.91 -15.34 12.58
C GLY A 289 -26.22 -16.22 13.81
N ALA A 290 -26.59 -15.60 14.94
CA ALA A 290 -27.03 -16.31 16.13
C ALA A 290 -28.29 -17.16 15.89
N PHE A 291 -29.24 -16.65 15.10
CA PHE A 291 -30.46 -17.39 14.76
C PHE A 291 -30.17 -18.61 13.87
N LEU A 292 -29.27 -18.48 12.89
CA LEU A 292 -28.89 -19.56 11.98
C LEU A 292 -28.12 -20.68 12.71
N ILE A 293 -27.23 -20.32 13.65
CA ILE A 293 -26.57 -21.27 14.56
C ILE A 293 -27.59 -21.97 15.47
N LEU A 294 -28.56 -21.24 16.03
CA LEU A 294 -29.62 -21.83 16.87
C LEU A 294 -30.48 -22.83 16.07
N VAL A 295 -30.86 -22.49 14.83
CA VAL A 295 -31.62 -23.37 13.93
C VAL A 295 -30.82 -24.62 13.57
N LEU A 296 -29.51 -24.50 13.27
CA LEU A 296 -28.62 -25.65 13.03
C LEU A 296 -28.50 -26.56 14.26
N LEU A 297 -28.35 -25.99 15.46
CA LEU A 297 -28.28 -26.76 16.71
C LEU A 297 -29.61 -27.48 17.03
N VAL A 298 -30.75 -26.84 16.80
CA VAL A 298 -32.07 -27.47 16.95
C VAL A 298 -32.28 -28.57 15.90
N ALA A 299 -31.90 -28.34 14.64
CA ALA A 299 -31.97 -29.36 13.59
C ALA A 299 -31.10 -30.59 13.91
N LEU A 300 -29.85 -30.38 14.34
CA LEU A 300 -28.95 -31.45 14.79
C LEU A 300 -29.49 -32.20 16.01
N TRP A 301 -30.16 -31.51 16.94
CA TRP A 301 -30.77 -32.13 18.12
C TRP A 301 -32.01 -32.97 17.77
N VAL A 302 -32.86 -32.48 16.87
CA VAL A 302 -34.01 -33.24 16.34
C VAL A 302 -33.54 -34.47 15.57
N PHE A 303 -32.51 -34.33 14.71
CA PHE A 303 -31.95 -35.45 13.95
C PHE A 303 -31.32 -36.52 14.86
N ARG A 304 -30.64 -36.12 15.96
CA ARG A 304 -30.14 -37.06 16.99
C ARG A 304 -31.23 -37.71 17.84
N ARG A 305 -32.46 -37.15 17.88
CA ARG A 305 -33.62 -37.76 18.55
C ARG A 305 -34.44 -38.66 17.64
N GLY A 306 -34.45 -38.42 16.32
CA GLY A 306 -35.14 -39.28 15.34
C GLY A 306 -34.43 -40.59 15.03
N ASN A 307 -33.14 -40.71 15.35
CA ASN A 307 -32.33 -41.94 15.21
C ASN A 307 -32.15 -42.69 16.55
N LYS A 308 -33.20 -42.75 17.38
CA LYS A 308 -33.30 -43.57 18.60
C LYS A 308 -34.66 -44.23 18.71
#